data_AF-A0A6S6W8Y6-F1
#
_entry.id   AF-A0A6S6W8Y6-F1
#
_cell.length_a   1.000
_cell.length_b   1.000
_cell.length_c   1.000
_cell.angle_alpha   90.00
_cell.angle_beta   90.00
_cell.angle_gamma   90.00
#
_symmetry.space_group_name_H-M   'P 1'
#
loop_
_entity.id
_entity.type
_entity.pdbx_description
1 polymer ?
#
loop_
_entity_poly.entity_id
_entity_poly.type
_entity_poly.pdbx_seq_one_letter_code
_entity_poly.pdbx_strand_id
1 'polypeptide(L)'
;MQFTTATLIFLTALNAVATPIDSASVPTEVRLKFTGTCTKSTDQCSFTRNGKTSISKCSTATAVNYRCTKDKNSCTYDDVDGKTRCT
;
A
#
# COMPACT_ATOMS: atom_id res chain seq x y z
N MET A 1 -16.81 10.68 68.68
CA MET A 1 -18.14 10.88 68.10
C MET A 1 -18.04 10.72 66.59
N GLN A 2 -18.71 9.70 66.08
CA GLN A 2 -19.26 9.61 64.72
C GLN A 2 -18.30 9.72 63.52
N PHE A 3 -17.87 8.57 63.00
CA PHE A 3 -17.67 8.44 61.56
C PHE A 3 -18.64 7.39 61.05
N THR A 4 -19.75 7.93 60.54
CA THR A 4 -20.87 7.24 59.95
C THR A 4 -20.42 6.37 58.78
N THR A 5 -20.78 5.09 58.85
CA THR A 5 -20.79 4.14 57.73
C THR A 5 -21.59 4.68 56.55
N ALA A 6 -20.98 4.70 55.37
CA ALA A 6 -21.69 4.71 54.08
C ALA A 6 -20.81 4.05 53.01
N THR A 7 -21.00 2.73 52.83
CA THR A 7 -20.55 1.99 51.65
C THR A 7 -21.42 2.40 50.47
N LEU A 8 -20.84 3.17 49.54
CA LEU A 8 -21.46 3.47 48.25
C LEU A 8 -20.82 2.59 47.18
N ILE A 9 -21.45 1.44 46.97
CA ILE A 9 -21.22 0.60 45.79
C ILE A 9 -21.99 1.25 44.65
N PHE A 10 -21.30 1.98 43.79
CA PHE A 10 -21.84 2.38 42.49
C PHE A 10 -21.21 1.52 41.40
N LEU A 11 -21.85 0.39 41.11
CA LEU A 11 -21.68 -0.32 39.85
C LEU A 11 -22.44 0.46 38.77
N THR A 12 -21.75 1.32 38.04
CA THR A 12 -22.22 1.79 36.74
C THR A 12 -21.40 1.11 35.66
N ALA A 13 -21.82 -0.11 35.30
CA ALA A 13 -21.43 -0.75 34.05
C ALA A 13 -22.10 -0.01 32.89
N LEU A 14 -21.49 1.11 32.49
CA LEU A 14 -21.77 1.73 31.20
C LEU A 14 -20.97 0.94 30.19
N ASN A 15 -21.64 -0.03 29.55
CA ASN A 15 -21.15 -0.68 28.34
C ASN A 15 -21.05 0.38 27.25
N ALA A 16 -19.97 1.15 27.26
CA ALA A 16 -19.53 1.93 26.12
C ALA A 16 -19.00 0.93 25.09
N VAL A 17 -19.92 0.24 24.40
CA VAL A 17 -19.62 -0.17 23.03
C VAL A 17 -19.72 1.11 22.20
N ALA A 18 -18.71 1.96 22.33
CA ALA A 18 -18.32 2.76 21.19
C ALA A 18 -17.83 1.73 20.19
N THR A 19 -18.74 1.19 19.38
CA THR A 19 -18.33 0.67 18.09
C THR A 19 -17.61 1.85 17.46
N PRO A 20 -16.30 1.76 17.17
CA PRO A 20 -15.78 2.63 16.13
C PRO A 20 -16.65 2.28 14.93
N ILE A 21 -17.57 3.18 14.58
CA ILE A 21 -18.20 3.14 13.27
C ILE A 21 -17.00 3.31 12.36
N ASP A 22 -16.57 2.17 11.83
CA ASP A 22 -15.53 2.00 10.84
C ASP A 22 -15.63 3.21 9.93
N SER A 23 -14.65 4.12 10.08
CA SER A 23 -14.61 5.33 9.28
C SER A 23 -14.72 4.84 7.86
N ALA A 24 -15.85 5.13 7.21
CA ALA A 24 -16.15 4.63 5.88
C ALA A 24 -14.89 4.84 5.08
N SER A 25 -14.20 3.73 4.84
CA SER A 25 -12.88 3.74 4.29
C SER A 25 -13.12 4.24 2.89
N VAL A 26 -12.89 5.54 2.69
CA VAL A 26 -12.65 6.12 1.38
C VAL A 26 -11.81 5.06 0.68
N PRO A 27 -12.21 4.52 -0.49
CA PRO A 27 -11.38 3.52 -1.14
C PRO A 27 -10.06 4.22 -1.39
N THR A 28 -9.10 4.02 -0.49
CA THR A 28 -7.71 4.41 -0.66
C THR A 28 -7.37 3.76 -1.96
N GLU A 29 -7.27 4.54 -3.03
CA GLU A 29 -7.01 4.05 -4.38
C GLU A 29 -5.89 3.03 -4.23
N VAL A 30 -6.22 1.74 -4.39
CA VAL A 30 -5.32 0.67 -4.00
C VAL A 30 -4.16 0.77 -4.96
N ARG A 31 -3.06 1.38 -4.51
CA ARG A 31 -1.89 1.64 -5.35
C ARG A 31 -1.17 0.33 -5.58
N LEU A 32 -1.62 -0.38 -6.60
CA LEU A 32 -1.08 -1.67 -6.99
C LEU A 32 0.27 -1.44 -7.69
N LYS A 33 1.33 -1.89 -7.02
CA LYS A 33 2.68 -1.95 -7.57
C LYS A 33 2.97 -3.38 -7.97
N PHE A 34 3.39 -3.56 -9.22
CA PHE A 34 3.73 -4.86 -9.77
C PHE A 34 5.24 -4.96 -9.95
N THR A 35 5.86 -5.86 -9.21
CA THR A 35 7.30 -6.11 -9.31
C THR A 35 7.57 -7.14 -10.41
N GLY A 36 8.62 -6.90 -11.17
CA GLY A 36 9.03 -7.73 -12.28
C GLY A 36 10.52 -7.67 -12.52
N THR A 37 10.92 -8.11 -13.71
CA THR A 37 12.31 -8.08 -14.16
C THR A 37 12.44 -7.33 -15.47
N CYS A 38 13.50 -6.54 -15.62
CA CYS A 38 13.76 -5.77 -16.83
C CYS A 38 14.78 -6.42 -17.76
N THR A 39 14.69 -6.07 -19.04
CA THR A 39 15.61 -6.47 -20.11
C THR A 39 16.34 -5.22 -20.59
N LYS A 40 17.68 -5.25 -20.56
CA LYS A 40 18.55 -4.10 -20.88
C LYS A 40 18.46 -3.72 -22.34
N SER A 41 18.45 -4.70 -23.23
CA SER A 41 18.45 -4.46 -24.68
C SER A 41 17.18 -3.76 -25.18
N THR A 42 16.05 -3.97 -24.50
CA THR A 42 14.75 -3.42 -24.90
C THR A 42 14.24 -2.33 -23.97
N ASP A 43 14.92 -2.05 -22.84
CA ASP A 43 14.46 -1.13 -21.79
C ASP A 43 13.00 -1.43 -21.38
N GLN A 44 12.67 -2.72 -21.25
CA GLN A 44 11.33 -3.19 -20.90
C GLN A 44 11.32 -3.93 -19.57
N CYS A 45 10.22 -3.80 -18.83
CA CYS A 45 9.91 -4.53 -17.61
C CYS A 45 8.83 -5.55 -17.88
N SER A 46 9.09 -6.80 -17.49
CA SER A 46 8.12 -7.90 -17.51
C SER A 46 7.62 -8.16 -16.10
N PHE A 47 6.32 -8.06 -15.88
CA PHE A 47 5.69 -8.24 -14.56
C PHE A 47 4.37 -9.00 -14.70
N THR A 48 3.92 -9.65 -13.62
CA THR A 48 2.64 -10.37 -13.62
C THR A 48 1.53 -9.48 -13.06
N ARG A 49 0.47 -9.26 -13.84
CA ARG A 49 -0.76 -8.57 -13.45
C ARG A 49 -1.94 -9.48 -13.73
N ASN A 50 -2.78 -9.74 -12.72
CA ASN A 50 -3.96 -10.61 -12.84
C ASN A 50 -3.64 -12.00 -13.40
N GLY A 51 -2.53 -12.60 -12.97
CA GLY A 51 -2.08 -13.92 -13.44
C GLY A 51 -1.52 -13.96 -14.86
N LYS A 52 -1.37 -12.81 -15.54
CA LYS A 52 -0.80 -12.72 -16.88
C LYS A 52 0.46 -11.90 -16.90
N THR A 53 1.44 -12.32 -17.69
CA THR A 53 2.64 -11.53 -17.95
C THR A 53 2.28 -10.31 -18.78
N SER A 54 2.62 -9.14 -18.28
CA SER A 54 2.50 -7.84 -18.93
C SER A 54 3.90 -7.26 -19.14
N ILE A 55 4.06 -6.48 -20.21
CA ILE A 55 5.32 -5.82 -20.56
C ILE A 55 5.08 -4.32 -20.60
N SER A 56 5.91 -3.55 -19.91
CA SER A 56 5.90 -2.09 -19.96
C SER A 56 7.30 -1.55 -20.27
N LYS A 57 7.38 -0.38 -20.89
CA LYS A 57 8.67 0.32 -21.05
C LYS A 57 9.08 0.97 -19.73
N CYS A 58 10.38 0.95 -19.46
CA CYS A 58 11.00 1.72 -18.38
C CYS A 58 10.74 3.22 -18.61
N SER A 59 10.32 3.94 -17.56
CA SER A 59 9.97 5.35 -17.66
C SER A 59 11.22 6.22 -17.74
N THR A 60 11.31 7.04 -18.78
CA THR A 60 12.34 8.09 -18.91
C THR A 60 11.80 9.48 -18.55
N ALA A 61 10.51 9.57 -18.20
CA ALA A 61 9.78 10.83 -18.02
C ALA A 61 9.97 11.48 -16.63
N THR A 62 11.01 11.11 -15.89
CA THR A 62 11.30 11.65 -14.55
C THR A 62 12.74 12.17 -14.51
N ALA A 63 13.06 13.10 -13.61
CA ALA A 63 14.43 13.58 -13.39
C ALA A 63 15.44 12.46 -13.04
N VAL A 64 14.93 11.27 -12.70
CA VAL A 64 15.69 10.04 -12.50
C VAL A 64 15.52 9.15 -13.74
N ASN A 65 16.63 8.77 -14.37
CA ASN A 65 16.63 7.86 -15.52
C ASN A 65 16.43 6.42 -15.05
N TYR A 66 15.19 5.94 -15.05
CA TYR A 66 14.85 4.57 -14.62
C TYR A 66 15.12 3.53 -15.70
N ARG A 67 16.20 3.67 -16.46
CA ARG A 67 16.60 2.68 -17.48
C ARG A 67 17.04 1.37 -16.84
N CYS A 68 16.87 0.28 -17.59
CA CYS A 68 17.33 -1.03 -17.15
C CYS A 68 18.84 -1.11 -17.35
N THR A 69 19.62 -1.14 -16.28
CA THR A 69 21.10 -1.10 -16.38
C THR A 69 21.69 -2.48 -16.71
N LYS A 70 20.96 -3.54 -16.36
CA LYS A 70 21.36 -4.95 -16.49
C LYS A 70 20.13 -5.85 -16.69
N ASP A 71 20.26 -6.87 -17.54
CA ASP A 71 19.21 -7.85 -17.73
C ASP A 71 18.87 -8.59 -16.42
N LYS A 72 17.57 -8.85 -16.23
CA LYS A 72 16.97 -9.45 -15.04
C LYS A 72 17.04 -8.59 -13.77
N ASN A 73 17.41 -7.31 -13.86
CA ASN A 73 17.27 -6.39 -12.74
C ASN A 73 15.81 -6.19 -12.36
N SER A 74 15.57 -5.75 -11.12
CA SER A 74 14.23 -5.49 -10.64
C SER A 74 13.61 -4.28 -11.33
N CYS A 75 12.33 -4.36 -11.61
CA CYS A 75 11.53 -3.22 -12.04
C CYS A 75 10.17 -3.25 -11.35
N THR A 76 9.57 -2.07 -11.21
CA THR A 76 8.26 -1.90 -10.57
C THR A 76 7.36 -1.05 -11.47
N TYR A 77 6.24 -1.62 -11.88
CA TYR A 77 5.16 -0.88 -12.55
C TYR A 77 4.16 -0.38 -11.51
N ASP A 78 3.88 0.91 -11.53
CA ASP A 78 2.91 1.57 -10.66
C ASP A 78 1.63 1.84 -11.46
N ASP A 79 0.54 1.16 -11.13
CA ASP A 79 -0.72 1.24 -11.88
C ASP A 79 -1.38 2.63 -11.76
N VAL A 80 -1.10 3.35 -10.68
CA VAL A 80 -1.65 4.70 -10.43
C VAL A 80 -0.91 5.74 -11.27
N ASP A 81 0.43 5.69 -11.26
CA ASP A 81 1.22 6.64 -12.04
C ASP A 81 1.31 6.25 -13.54
N GLY A 82 0.97 5.00 -13.89
CA GLY A 82 1.21 4.41 -15.21
C GLY A 82 2.70 4.33 -15.56
N LYS A 83 3.58 4.34 -14.56
CA LYS A 83 5.03 4.45 -14.72
C LYS A 83 5.75 3.20 -14.27
N THR A 84 6.76 2.83 -15.04
CA THR A 84 7.67 1.73 -14.73
C THR A 84 9.00 2.28 -14.25
N ARG A 85 9.44 1.87 -13.06
CA ARG A 85 10.76 2.19 -12.53
C ARG A 85 11.64 0.96 -12.66
N CYS A 86 12.64 0.99 -13.53
CA CYS A 86 13.65 -0.06 -13.64
C CYS A 86 14.92 0.35 -12.89
N THR A 87 15.69 -0.65 -12.48
CA THR A 87 16.98 -0.49 -11.78
C THR A 87 18.14 -1.05 -12.61
#